data_AF-A0A5S3RJH4-F1
#
_entry.id   AF-A0A5S3RJH4-F1
#
_cell.length_a   1.000
_cell.length_b   1.000
_cell.length_c   1.000
_cell.angle_alpha   90.00
_cell.angle_beta   90.00
_cell.angle_gamma   90.00
#
_symmetry.space_group_name_H-M   'P 1'
#
loop_
_entity.id
_entity.type
_entity.pdbx_description
1 polymer ?
#
loop_
_entity_poly.entity_id
_entity_poly.type
_entity_poly.pdbx_seq_one_letter_code
_entity_poly.pdbx_strand_id
1 'polypeptide(L)' 'AQSTGDDSFQLPLPATYVVDQHGIISYAFADDDYRLRAEPIDVLNSLKVD' A
#
# COMPACT_ATOMS: atom_id res chain seq x y z
N ALA A 1 -27.53 0.08 9.87
CA ALA A 1 -26.16 -0.05 9.34
C ALA A 1 -25.55 1.35 9.31
N GLN A 2 -24.44 1.58 10.00
CA GLN A 2 -23.70 2.84 9.92
C GLN A 2 -22.94 2.87 8.59
N SER A 3 -23.13 3.94 7.82
CA SER A 3 -22.28 4.25 6.66
C SER A 3 -20.90 4.61 7.19
N THR A 4 -19.86 3.93 6.72
CA THR A 4 -18.45 4.22 7.01
C THR A 4 -17.85 5.25 6.04
N GLY A 5 -18.67 5.95 5.23
CA GLY A 5 -18.20 6.99 4.31
C GLY A 5 -18.30 8.39 4.92
N ASP A 6 -17.22 9.18 4.79
CA ASP A 6 -17.30 10.63 5.00
C ASP A 6 -18.02 11.30 3.81
N ASP A 7 -18.44 12.56 3.98
CA ASP A 7 -19.17 13.31 2.94
C ASP A 7 -18.28 13.72 1.75
N SER A 8 -17.00 13.31 1.73
CA SER A 8 -16.04 13.73 0.71
C SER A 8 -16.14 12.95 -0.61
N PHE A 9 -16.89 11.84 -0.63
CA PHE A 9 -16.98 10.90 -1.76
C PHE A 9 -15.60 10.40 -2.25
N GLN A 10 -14.57 10.47 -1.41
CA GLN A 10 -13.23 9.99 -1.75
C GLN A 10 -13.15 8.48 -1.55
N LEU A 11 -12.65 7.78 -2.56
CA LEU A 11 -12.30 6.38 -2.43
C LEU A 11 -10.91 6.26 -1.78
N PRO A 12 -10.72 5.36 -0.81
CA PRO A 12 -9.39 5.11 -0.28
C PRO A 12 -8.51 4.50 -1.38
N LEU A 13 -7.32 5.08 -1.57
CA LEU A 13 -6.30 4.53 -2.46
C LEU A 13 -5.70 3.26 -1.82
N PRO A 14 -5.77 2.09 -2.48
CA PRO A 14 -5.07 0.91 -1.98
C PRO A 14 -3.56 1.14 -2.07
N ALA A 15 -2.84 0.82 -1.00
CA ALA A 15 -1.39 0.91 -0.97
C ALA A 15 -0.75 -0.26 -0.22
N THR A 16 0.43 -0.65 -0.66
CA THR A 16 1.29 -1.63 0.02
C THR A 16 2.63 -0.97 0.31
N TYR A 17 3.05 -0.98 1.57
CA TYR A 17 4.35 -0.49 2.00
C TYR A 17 5.14 -1.59 2.69
N VAL A 18 6.45 -1.57 2.54
CA VAL A 18 7.38 -2.29 3.41
C VAL A 18 8.14 -1.26 4.21
N VAL A 19 8.14 -1.43 5.53
CA VAL A 19 8.82 -0.54 6.48
C VAL A 19 9.90 -1.35 7.18
N ASP A 20 11.13 -0.83 7.15
CA ASP A 20 12.26 -1.47 7.82
C ASP A 20 12.24 -1.25 9.34
N GLN A 21 13.22 -1.82 10.04
CA GLN A 21 13.32 -1.72 11.50
C GLN A 21 13.64 -0.30 12.01
N HIS A 22 14.09 0.60 11.14
CA HIS A 22 14.35 2.01 11.45
C HIS A 22 13.13 2.89 11.17
N GLY A 23 12.03 2.31 10.69
CA GLY A 23 10.82 3.04 10.31
C GLY A 23 10.90 3.68 8.93
N ILE A 24 11.86 3.28 8.08
CA ILE A 24 12.01 3.80 6.72
C ILE A 24 11.20 2.93 5.76
N ILE A 25 10.46 3.56 4.85
CA ILE A 25 9.74 2.87 3.78
C ILE A 25 10.77 2.41 2.74
N SER A 26 11.01 1.10 2.66
CA SER A 26 11.90 0.50 1.67
C SER A 26 11.19 0.09 0.38
N TYR A 27 9.85 0.01 0.40
CA TYR A 27 9.01 -0.25 -0.76
C TYR A 27 7.66 0.45 -0.63
N ALA A 28 7.16 0.97 -1.74
CA ALA A 28 5.84 1.56 -1.85
C ALA A 28 5.19 1.18 -3.19
N PHE A 29 3.95 0.71 -3.11
CA PHE A 29 3.05 0.56 -4.23
C PHE A 29 1.77 1.32 -3.90
N ALA A 30 1.44 2.33 -4.70
CA ALA A 30 0.21 3.11 -4.60
C ALA A 30 -0.16 3.55 -6.02
N ASP A 31 -1.21 2.94 -6.56
CA ASP A 31 -1.64 3.13 -7.95
C ASP A 31 -3.10 3.60 -7.96
N ASP A 32 -3.40 4.61 -8.76
CA ASP A 32 -4.73 5.21 -8.87
C ASP A 32 -5.74 4.28 -9.55
N ASP A 33 -5.27 3.35 -10.38
CA ASP A 33 -6.07 2.20 -10.80
C ASP A 33 -6.22 1.22 -9.63
N TYR A 34 -7.31 1.40 -8.89
CA TYR A 34 -7.70 0.57 -7.74
C TYR A 34 -7.87 -0.93 -8.03
N ARG A 35 -7.74 -1.37 -9.29
CA ARG A 35 -7.71 -2.79 -9.66
C ARG A 35 -6.31 -3.39 -9.59
N LEU A 36 -5.27 -2.56 -9.62
CA LEU A 36 -3.88 -2.99 -9.51
C LEU A 36 -3.48 -3.20 -8.04
N ARG A 37 -2.55 -4.13 -7.82
CA ARG A 37 -2.00 -4.47 -6.50
C ARG A 37 -0.50 -4.66 -6.64
N ALA A 38 0.21 -4.49 -5.54
CA ALA A 38 1.61 -4.86 -5.47
C ALA A 38 1.78 -6.34 -5.81
N GLU A 39 2.69 -6.65 -6.72
CA GLU A 39 3.03 -8.03 -7.04
C GLU A 39 3.71 -8.68 -5.82
N PRO A 40 3.25 -9.84 -5.33
CA PRO A 40 3.79 -10.44 -4.10
C PRO A 40 5.30 -10.67 -4.15
N ILE A 41 5.83 -11.00 -5.33
CA ILE A 41 7.26 -11.27 -5.50
C ILE A 41 8.09 -9.98 -5.35
N ASP A 42 7.58 -8.83 -5.77
CA ASP A 42 8.26 -7.55 -5.63
C ASP A 42 8.32 -7.12 -4.17
N VAL A 43 7.22 -7.34 -3.43
CA VAL A 43 7.17 -7.14 -1.98
C VAL A 43 8.23 -8.01 -1.29
N LEU A 44 8.29 -9.31 -1.61
CA LEU A 44 9.28 -10.21 -1.02
C LEU A 44 10.73 -9.84 -1.40
N ASN A 45 10.97 -9.39 -2.63
CA ASN A 45 12.29 -8.95 -3.05
C ASN A 45 12.75 -7.69 -2.32
N SER A 46 11.83 -6.80 -1.93
CA SER A 46 12.16 -5.61 -1.14
C SER A 46 12.60 -5.89 0.30
N LEU A 47 12.39 -7.11 0.79
CA LEU A 47 12.85 -7.55 2.12
C LEU A 47 14.31 -7.99 2.16
N LYS A 48 14.95 -8.17 0.99
CA LYS A 48 16.32 -8.65 0.92
C LYS A 48 17.26 -7.53 1.38
N VAL A 49 17.75 -7.70 2.60
CA VAL A 49 18.88 -6.96 3.15
C VAL A 49 20.15 -7.65 2.63
N ASP A 50 21.11 -6.88 2.13
CA ASP A 50 22.45 -7.38 1.80
C ASP A 50 23.20 -7.88 3.06
#